data_AF-J9DRG9-F1
#
_entry.id   AF-J9DRG9-F1
#
_cell.length_a   1.000
_cell.length_b   1.000
_cell.length_c   1.000
_cell.angle_alpha   90.00
_cell.angle_beta   90.00
_cell.angle_gamma   90.00
#
_symmetry.space_group_name_H-M   'P 1'
#
loop_
_entity.id
_entity.type
_entity.pdbx_description
1 polymer ?
#
loop_
_entity_poly.entity_id
_entity_poly.type
_entity_poly.pdbx_seq_one_letter_code
_entity_poly.pdbx_strand_id
1 'polypeptide(L)'
;MYSAGPHSILNNKTHSDPTDEMRHVGDLGNIVAEGDGTAHINISDKHVQLLGPNSIIGRSIVVHADQDDLGKGIGDKKNESLKTGNAGARVACGIVAISA
;
A
#
# COMPACT_ATOMS: atom_id res chain seq x y z
N MET A 1 -4.15 12.30 -12.44
CA MET A 1 -3.81 12.60 -11.03
C MET A 1 -2.47 11.93 -10.74
N TYR A 2 -1.37 12.68 -10.68
CA TYR A 2 0.01 12.13 -10.72
C TYR A 2 0.86 12.47 -9.48
N SER A 3 0.27 12.81 -8.33
CA SER A 3 1.02 13.44 -7.22
C SER A 3 1.04 12.70 -5.88
N ALA A 4 0.46 11.49 -5.77
CA ALA A 4 0.40 10.79 -4.48
C ALA A 4 1.78 10.34 -3.93
N GLY A 5 2.83 10.30 -4.75
CA GLY A 5 4.18 9.92 -4.32
C GLY A 5 4.37 8.40 -4.12
N PRO A 6 5.48 7.96 -3.49
CA PRO A 6 5.74 6.56 -3.14
C PRO A 6 4.85 6.09 -1.97
N HIS A 7 4.99 4.82 -1.56
CA HIS A 7 4.35 4.31 -0.36
C HIS A 7 4.78 5.14 0.88
N SER A 8 3.98 5.09 1.95
CA SER A 8 4.35 5.78 3.19
C SER A 8 5.49 5.04 3.89
N ILE A 9 6.71 5.59 3.81
CA ILE A 9 7.93 4.98 4.37
C ILE A 9 8.26 5.62 5.72
N LEU A 10 8.52 4.78 6.72
CA LEU A 10 9.20 5.16 7.96
C LEU A 10 10.45 4.29 8.10
N ASN A 11 11.58 4.87 8.52
CA ASN A 11 12.85 4.19 8.79
C ASN A 11 13.51 3.47 7.58
N ASN A 12 13.29 3.96 6.35
CA ASN A 12 13.96 3.46 5.13
C ASN A 12 13.84 1.94 4.92
N LYS A 13 12.71 1.35 5.32
CA LYS A 13 12.37 -0.05 5.12
C LYS A 13 12.08 -0.32 3.64
N THR A 14 12.23 -1.56 3.20
CA THR A 14 11.76 -2.04 1.88
C THR A 14 10.27 -2.36 1.93
N HIS A 15 9.66 -2.45 0.74
CA HIS A 15 8.31 -2.97 0.58
C HIS A 15 8.27 -4.46 0.95
N SER A 16 7.25 -4.86 1.71
CA SER A 16 7.08 -6.23 2.19
C SER A 16 5.61 -6.56 2.49
N ASP A 17 5.35 -7.80 2.90
CA ASP A 17 4.02 -8.29 3.30
C ASP A 17 3.48 -7.52 4.53
N PRO A 18 2.16 -7.22 4.62
CA PRO A 18 1.55 -6.56 5.78
C PRO A 18 1.84 -7.24 7.12
N THR A 19 2.07 -8.55 7.11
CA THR A 19 2.37 -9.37 8.28
C THR A 19 3.83 -9.27 8.75
N ASP A 20 4.73 -8.76 7.91
CA ASP A 20 6.13 -8.56 8.25
C ASP A 20 6.33 -7.37 9.21
N GLU A 21 7.26 -7.50 10.15
CA GLU A 21 7.62 -6.37 11.04
C GLU A 21 8.38 -5.26 10.31
N MET A 22 9.11 -5.64 9.25
CA MET A 22 9.94 -4.76 8.45
C MET A 22 9.30 -4.54 7.08
N ARG A 23 8.36 -3.58 7.02
CA ARG A 23 7.65 -3.15 5.81
C ARG A 23 7.44 -1.64 5.78
N HIS A 24 7.01 -1.07 4.66
CA HIS A 24 6.52 0.31 4.67
C HIS A 24 5.22 0.42 5.49
N VAL A 25 4.96 1.57 6.12
CA VAL A 25 3.74 1.78 6.89
C VAL A 25 2.49 1.61 6.01
N GLY A 26 2.57 2.08 4.76
CA GLY A 26 1.48 2.02 3.79
C GLY A 26 1.28 0.67 3.08
N ASP A 27 2.10 -0.35 3.37
CA ASP A 27 1.94 -1.68 2.76
C ASP A 27 0.75 -2.40 3.42
N LEU A 28 -0.41 -2.38 2.77
CA LEU A 28 -1.64 -3.02 3.23
C LEU A 28 -1.99 -4.30 2.45
N GLY A 29 -1.15 -4.67 1.48
CA GLY A 29 -1.28 -5.89 0.69
C GLY A 29 -2.33 -5.80 -0.40
N ASN A 30 -2.93 -6.94 -0.72
CA ASN A 30 -3.88 -7.06 -1.82
C ASN A 30 -5.34 -6.99 -1.36
N ILE A 31 -6.19 -6.40 -2.19
CA ILE A 31 -7.64 -6.54 -2.12
C ILE A 31 -8.11 -7.48 -3.23
N VAL A 32 -9.29 -8.09 -3.07
CA VAL A 32 -9.87 -8.99 -4.06
C VAL A 32 -11.17 -8.38 -4.55
N ALA A 33 -11.25 -8.13 -5.86
CA ALA A 33 -12.49 -7.77 -6.53
C ALA A 33 -13.25 -9.04 -6.94
N GLU A 34 -14.56 -9.04 -6.75
CA GLU A 34 -15.46 -10.10 -7.20
C GLU A 34 -15.71 -10.01 -8.72
N GLY A 35 -16.51 -10.93 -9.27
CA GLY A 35 -16.75 -11.01 -10.72
C GLY A 35 -17.44 -9.78 -11.32
N ASP A 36 -18.09 -8.96 -10.50
CA ASP A 36 -18.70 -7.67 -10.89
C ASP A 36 -17.74 -6.48 -10.76
N GLY A 37 -16.52 -6.70 -10.26
CA GLY A 37 -15.51 -5.67 -10.01
C GLY A 37 -15.59 -5.02 -8.63
N THR A 38 -16.53 -5.42 -7.76
CA THR A 38 -16.67 -4.89 -6.40
C THR A 38 -15.68 -5.56 -5.46
N ALA A 39 -14.97 -4.79 -4.63
CA ALA A 39 -14.11 -5.31 -3.57
C ALA A 39 -14.64 -4.94 -2.18
N HIS A 40 -14.94 -5.94 -1.36
CA HIS A 40 -15.26 -5.75 0.06
C HIS A 40 -13.99 -5.81 0.89
N ILE A 41 -13.63 -4.69 1.53
CA ILE A 41 -12.33 -4.52 2.19
C ILE A 41 -12.52 -4.46 3.70
N ASN A 42 -11.85 -5.36 4.42
CA ASN A 42 -11.73 -5.33 5.87
C ASN A 42 -10.28 -5.65 6.26
N ILE A 43 -9.52 -4.62 6.63
CA ILE A 43 -8.09 -4.73 6.98
C ILE A 43 -7.89 -4.09 8.35
N SER A 44 -7.19 -4.79 9.23
CA SER A 44 -6.74 -4.28 10.53
C SER A 44 -5.23 -4.18 10.52
N ASP A 45 -4.69 -3.01 10.89
CA ASP A 45 -3.25 -2.78 10.86
C ASP A 45 -2.70 -2.09 12.12
N LYS A 46 -1.48 -2.48 12.52
CA LYS A 46 -0.81 -1.94 13.72
C LYS A 46 0.13 -0.76 13.43
N HIS A 47 0.52 -0.54 12.18
CA HIS A 47 1.46 0.50 11.79
C HIS A 47 0.76 1.76 11.28
N VAL A 48 -0.39 1.60 10.61
CA VAL A 48 -1.22 2.73 10.21
C VAL A 48 -1.79 3.42 11.45
N GLN A 49 -1.55 4.72 11.56
CA GLN A 49 -2.00 5.55 12.67
C GLN A 49 -2.81 6.73 12.16
N LEU A 50 -3.83 7.15 12.90
CA LEU A 50 -4.60 8.36 12.62
C LEU A 50 -4.12 9.56 13.43
N LEU A 51 -3.29 9.34 14.44
CA LEU A 51 -2.77 10.36 15.36
C LEU A 51 -1.24 10.27 15.46
N GLY A 52 -0.62 11.36 15.91
CA GLY A 52 0.83 11.44 16.09
C GLY A 52 1.61 11.74 14.81
N PRO A 53 2.95 11.76 14.88
CA PRO A 53 3.82 12.21 13.79
C PRO A 53 3.78 11.31 12.55
N ASN A 54 3.37 10.04 12.72
CA ASN A 54 3.25 9.06 11.63
C ASN A 54 1.82 8.93 11.10
N SER A 55 0.94 9.88 11.43
CA SER A 55 -0.45 9.86 10.98
C SER A 55 -0.55 9.78 9.45
N ILE A 56 -1.54 9.01 8.98
CA ILE A 56 -1.89 8.93 7.56
C ILE A 56 -2.94 9.96 7.14
N ILE A 57 -3.47 10.76 8.06
CA ILE A 57 -4.41 11.84 7.71
C ILE A 57 -3.72 12.82 6.74
N GLY A 58 -4.41 13.17 5.65
CA GLY A 58 -3.90 14.01 4.56
C GLY A 58 -3.02 13.26 3.54
N ARG A 59 -2.72 11.96 3.77
CA ARG A 59 -2.09 11.08 2.76
C ARG A 59 -3.13 10.48 1.84
N SER A 60 -2.72 9.58 0.95
CA SER A 60 -3.60 8.90 0.01
C SER A 60 -3.65 7.40 0.24
N ILE A 61 -4.83 6.80 0.03
CA ILE A 61 -4.98 5.38 -0.28
C ILE A 61 -4.92 5.24 -1.80
N VAL A 62 -4.21 4.22 -2.29
CA VAL A 62 -4.03 3.95 -3.72
C VAL A 62 -4.37 2.48 -3.96
N VAL A 63 -5.17 2.23 -5.00
CA VAL A 63 -5.46 0.87 -5.51
C VAL A 63 -4.70 0.68 -6.82
N HIS A 64 -4.12 -0.49 -6.98
CA HIS A 64 -3.26 -0.87 -8.08
C HIS A 64 -3.95 -1.82 -9.06
N ALA A 65 -3.46 -1.84 -10.31
CA ALA A 65 -4.01 -2.66 -11.40
C ALA A 65 -3.59 -4.13 -11.30
N ASP A 66 -2.35 -4.36 -10.85
CA ASP A 66 -1.76 -5.69 -10.78
C ASP A 66 -1.63 -6.12 -9.32
N GLN A 67 -1.45 -7.43 -9.13
CA GLN A 67 -1.22 -8.00 -7.81
C GLN A 67 0.12 -7.54 -7.23
N ASP A 68 0.09 -7.11 -5.98
CA ASP A 68 1.26 -6.88 -5.15
C ASP A 68 1.92 -8.23 -4.80
N ASP A 69 3.19 -8.38 -5.15
CA ASP A 69 4.01 -9.57 -4.89
C ASP A 69 4.62 -9.63 -3.49
N LEU A 70 4.34 -8.64 -2.64
CA LEU A 70 4.66 -8.57 -1.22
C LEU A 70 6.17 -8.60 -0.94
N GLY A 71 6.97 -8.05 -1.85
CA GLY A 71 8.43 -8.03 -1.75
C GLY A 71 9.09 -9.38 -2.10
N LYS A 72 8.32 -10.34 -2.66
CA LYS A 72 8.77 -11.73 -2.92
C LYS A 72 9.17 -11.97 -4.38
N GLY A 73 9.24 -10.93 -5.21
CA GLY A 73 9.72 -11.02 -6.58
C GLY A 73 11.19 -11.48 -6.65
N ILE A 74 11.49 -12.37 -7.61
CA ILE A 74 12.84 -12.93 -7.81
C ILE A 74 13.40 -12.56 -9.20
N GLY A 75 14.71 -12.75 -9.38
CA GLY A 75 15.40 -12.44 -10.64
C GLY A 75 15.24 -10.97 -11.02
N ASP A 76 14.87 -10.71 -12.27
CA ASP A 76 14.71 -9.36 -12.82
C ASP A 76 13.60 -8.55 -12.13
N LYS A 77 12.66 -9.20 -11.43
CA LYS A 77 11.57 -8.55 -10.70
C LYS A 77 11.95 -8.07 -9.30
N LYS A 78 13.08 -8.54 -8.75
CA LYS A 78 13.43 -8.33 -7.34
C LYS A 78 13.56 -6.86 -6.97
N ASN A 79 14.19 -6.05 -7.82
CA ASN A 79 14.47 -4.66 -7.50
C ASN A 79 13.21 -3.80 -7.38
N GLU A 80 12.19 -4.07 -8.19
CA GLU A 80 10.92 -3.34 -8.15
C GLU A 80 9.97 -3.93 -7.10
N SER A 81 10.05 -5.25 -6.88
CA SER A 81 9.34 -5.94 -5.79
C SER A 81 9.62 -5.29 -4.44
N LEU A 82 10.90 -5.05 -4.11
CA LEU A 82 11.31 -4.40 -2.86
C LEU A 82 10.93 -2.91 -2.74
N LYS A 83 10.32 -2.31 -3.76
CA LYS A 83 9.89 -0.90 -3.77
C LYS A 83 8.38 -0.74 -3.79
N THR A 84 7.69 -1.48 -4.64
CA THR A 84 6.27 -1.26 -4.97
C THR A 84 5.47 -2.56 -5.05
N GLY A 85 6.08 -3.70 -4.73
CA GLY A 85 5.43 -5.00 -4.87
C GLY A 85 5.15 -5.39 -6.32
N ASN A 86 5.75 -4.72 -7.32
CA ASN A 86 5.40 -4.90 -8.73
C ASN A 86 3.89 -4.73 -9.04
N ALA A 87 3.15 -3.96 -8.23
CA ALA A 87 1.69 -3.84 -8.34
C ALA A 87 1.21 -3.03 -9.57
N GLY A 88 2.12 -2.58 -10.44
CA GLY A 88 1.77 -1.93 -11.70
C GLY A 88 1.08 -0.57 -11.53
N ALA A 89 0.16 -0.27 -12.47
CA ALA A 89 -0.47 1.05 -12.58
C ALA A 89 -1.41 1.38 -11.41
N ARG A 90 -1.56 2.67 -11.10
CA ARG A 90 -2.49 3.16 -10.07
C ARG A 90 -3.86 3.40 -10.69
N VAL A 91 -4.86 2.61 -10.31
CA VAL A 91 -6.21 2.67 -10.91
C VAL A 91 -7.15 3.64 -10.18
N ALA A 92 -6.92 3.86 -8.89
CA ALA A 92 -7.67 4.83 -8.10
C ALA A 92 -6.81 5.37 -6.95
N CYS A 93 -7.12 6.60 -6.52
CA CYS A 93 -6.55 7.18 -5.32
C CYS A 93 -7.54 8.10 -4.62
N GLY A 94 -7.44 8.23 -3.30
CA GLY A 94 -8.27 9.12 -2.50
C GLY A 94 -7.54 9.62 -1.26
N ILE A 95 -7.84 10.85 -0.84
CA ILE A 95 -7.24 11.46 0.35
C ILE A 95 -7.89 10.87 1.60
N VAL A 96 -7.07 10.54 2.60
CA VAL A 96 -7.53 10.17 3.94
C VAL A 96 -7.91 11.46 4.67
N ALA A 97 -9.21 11.75 4.71
CA ALA A 97 -9.76 12.92 5.38
C ALA A 97 -10.35 12.56 6.74
N ILE A 98 -10.48 13.57 7.60
CA ILE A 98 -11.17 13.45 8.89
C ILE A 98 -12.67 13.43 8.63
N SER A 99 -13.39 12.50 9.27
CA SER A 99 -14.84 12.45 9.31
C SER A 99 -15.36 12.58 10.75
N ALA A 100 -16.62 13.01 10.89
CA ALA A 100 -17.30 13.17 12.17
C ALA A 100 -17.93 11.86 12.67
#